data_AF-A0A9C9KVC1-F1
#
_entry.id   AF-A0A9C9KVC1-F1
#
_cell.length_a   1.000
_cell.length_b   1.000
_cell.length_c   1.000
_cell.angle_alpha   90.00
_cell.angle_beta   90.00
_cell.angle_gamma   90.00
#
_symmetry.space_group_name_H-M   'P 1'
#
loop_
_entity.id
_entity.type
_entity.pdbx_description
1 polymer ?
#
loop_
_entity_poly.entity_id
_entity_poly.type
_entity_poly.pdbx_seq_one_letter_code
_entity_poly.pdbx_strand_id
1 'polypeptide(L)'
;MIPAEKENRHHLPRTLEMGPAEPLYKRLPREDEHGKPLTDFMMIIPKLRTRPQHLVHETIHKIEQVLERYSHIVVFADLNLKLNVLWVIVRP
;
A
#
# COMPACT_ATOMS: atom_id res chain seq x y z
N MET A 1 49.81 -17.37 -24.88
CA MET A 1 49.63 -16.04 -25.53
C MET A 1 48.15 -15.87 -25.86
N ILE A 2 47.63 -14.67 -25.65
CA ILE A 2 46.24 -14.29 -25.26
C ILE A 2 45.16 -14.74 -26.29
N PRO A 3 43.93 -15.08 -25.84
CA PRO A 3 42.79 -14.15 -25.92
C PRO A 3 41.84 -14.29 -24.71
N ALA A 4 40.91 -13.40 -24.37
CA ALA A 4 40.49 -12.10 -24.82
C ALA A 4 39.68 -11.53 -23.64
N GLU A 5 39.77 -10.22 -23.41
CA GLU A 5 38.84 -9.47 -22.58
C GLU A 5 37.39 -9.77 -23.04
N LYS A 6 36.61 -10.43 -22.20
CA LYS A 6 35.15 -10.50 -22.39
C LYS A 6 34.50 -9.49 -21.46
N GLU A 7 34.50 -8.27 -21.97
CA GLU A 7 33.37 -7.36 -22.03
C GLU A 7 32.33 -7.49 -20.91
N ASN A 8 32.42 -6.51 -20.03
CA ASN A 8 31.45 -6.11 -19.02
C ASN A 8 30.06 -5.94 -19.64
N ARG A 9 29.26 -7.01 -19.61
CA ARG A 9 27.83 -6.93 -19.89
C ARG A 9 27.14 -6.51 -18.61
N HIS A 10 26.89 -5.21 -18.47
CA HIS A 10 25.84 -4.71 -17.60
C HIS A 10 24.52 -5.34 -18.03
N HIS A 11 24.19 -6.48 -17.45
CA HIS A 11 22.86 -7.07 -17.53
C HIS A 11 21.93 -6.13 -16.76
N LEU A 12 21.40 -5.12 -17.46
CA LEU A 12 20.22 -4.40 -16.99
C LEU A 12 19.20 -5.49 -16.63
N PRO A 13 18.73 -5.55 -15.36
CA PRO A 13 17.83 -6.59 -14.95
C PRO A 13 16.62 -6.55 -15.88
N ARG A 14 16.33 -7.72 -16.45
CA ARG A 14 15.19 -8.03 -17.31
C ARG A 14 14.02 -7.11 -16.94
N THR A 15 13.59 -6.34 -17.92
CA THR A 15 12.32 -5.63 -18.00
C THR A 15 11.35 -6.09 -16.92
N LEU A 16 11.01 -5.23 -15.95
CA LEU A 16 9.86 -5.46 -15.07
C LEU A 16 8.70 -5.82 -15.99
N GLU A 17 8.26 -7.08 -15.95
CA GLU A 17 7.08 -7.47 -16.70
C GLU A 17 5.93 -6.58 -16.24
N MET A 18 5.36 -5.80 -17.16
CA MET A 18 4.20 -4.95 -16.91
C MET A 18 2.94 -5.83 -16.83
N GLY A 19 2.94 -6.80 -15.93
CA GLY A 19 1.77 -7.58 -15.57
C GLY A 19 0.81 -6.73 -14.73
N PRO A 20 -0.50 -7.02 -14.76
CA PRO A 20 -1.43 -6.37 -13.85
C PRO A 20 -0.96 -6.66 -12.42
N ALA A 21 -0.81 -5.58 -11.64
CA ALA A 21 -0.46 -5.72 -10.23
C ALA A 21 -1.54 -6.56 -9.54
N GLU A 22 -1.15 -7.52 -8.70
CA GLU A 22 -2.12 -8.39 -8.03
C GLU A 22 -3.19 -7.56 -7.29
N PRO A 23 -4.47 -7.95 -7.29
CA PRO A 23 -5.48 -7.23 -6.54
C PRO A 23 -5.09 -7.10 -5.06
N LEU A 24 -5.31 -5.93 -4.47
CA LEU A 24 -4.93 -5.62 -3.09
C LEU A 24 -5.46 -6.66 -2.07
N TYR A 25 -6.69 -7.18 -2.27
CA TYR A 25 -7.29 -8.22 -1.42
C TYR A 25 -6.56 -9.57 -1.45
N LYS A 26 -5.70 -9.84 -2.44
CA LYS A 26 -4.87 -11.05 -2.49
C LYS A 26 -3.56 -10.91 -1.74
N ARG A 27 -3.16 -9.68 -1.41
CA ARG A 27 -1.86 -9.37 -0.80
C ARG A 27 -1.90 -9.36 0.73
N LEU A 28 -3.08 -9.46 1.33
CA LEU A 28 -3.27 -9.29 2.77
C LEU A 28 -3.87 -10.55 3.41
N PRO A 29 -3.56 -10.80 4.70
CA PRO A 29 -4.17 -11.88 5.46
C PRO A 29 -5.69 -11.73 5.52
N ARG A 30 -6.41 -12.84 5.44
CA ARG A 30 -7.87 -12.89 5.66
C ARG A 30 -8.24 -13.23 7.10
N GLU A 31 -7.28 -13.72 7.85
CA GLU A 31 -7.43 -14.21 9.20
C GLU A 31 -6.34 -13.57 10.08
N ASP A 32 -6.64 -13.44 11.37
CA ASP A 32 -5.67 -13.03 12.38
C ASP A 32 -4.75 -14.19 12.80
N GLU A 33 -3.88 -13.92 13.77
CA GLU A 33 -2.92 -14.89 14.31
C GLU A 33 -3.57 -16.12 14.98
N HIS A 34 -4.88 -16.05 15.27
CA HIS A 34 -5.66 -17.11 15.90
C HIS A 34 -6.62 -17.79 14.91
N GLY A 35 -6.56 -17.45 13.62
CA GLY A 35 -7.46 -17.99 12.59
C GLY A 35 -8.85 -17.35 12.58
N LYS A 36 -9.06 -16.23 13.28
CA LYS A 36 -10.34 -15.50 13.26
C LYS A 36 -10.40 -14.62 12.00
N PRO A 37 -11.55 -14.58 11.28
CA PRO A 37 -11.67 -13.74 10.09
C PRO A 37 -11.50 -12.25 10.41
N LEU A 38 -10.73 -11.57 9.56
CA LEU A 38 -10.60 -10.12 9.57
C LEU A 38 -11.74 -9.49 8.77
N THR A 39 -12.14 -8.28 9.18
CA THR A 39 -13.14 -7.48 8.47
C THR A 39 -12.46 -6.26 7.85
N ASP A 40 -12.91 -5.83 6.68
CA ASP A 40 -12.38 -4.64 6.03
C ASP A 40 -13.47 -3.63 5.68
N PHE A 41 -13.05 -2.38 5.50
CA PHE A 41 -13.90 -1.33 4.94
C PHE A 41 -13.11 -0.39 4.04
N MET A 42 -13.77 0.09 3.00
CA MET A 42 -13.25 1.14 2.13
C MET A 42 -14.05 2.42 2.32
N MET A 43 -13.35 3.53 2.43
CA MET A 43 -13.93 4.86 2.53
C MET A 43 -13.38 5.73 1.39
N ILE A 44 -14.29 6.33 0.63
CA ILE A 44 -13.95 7.34 -0.38
C ILE A 44 -13.86 8.70 0.32
N ILE A 45 -12.80 9.46 0.05
CA ILE A 45 -12.58 10.82 0.58
C ILE A 45 -12.59 11.81 -0.60
N PRO A 46 -13.76 12.24 -1.08
CA PRO A 46 -13.85 12.98 -2.33
C PRO A 46 -12.97 14.22 -2.36
N LYS A 47 -12.32 14.46 -3.50
CA LYS A 47 -11.51 15.65 -3.78
C LYS A 47 -10.27 15.80 -2.88
N LEU A 48 -9.90 14.82 -2.05
CA LEU A 48 -8.73 14.93 -1.17
C LEU A 48 -7.47 15.33 -1.95
N ARG A 49 -7.12 14.60 -3.01
CA ARG A 49 -5.96 14.87 -3.87
C ARG A 49 -5.95 16.24 -4.56
N THR A 50 -7.11 16.88 -4.71
CA THR A 50 -7.23 18.17 -5.40
C THR A 50 -7.18 19.35 -4.42
N ARG A 51 -7.09 19.09 -3.11
CA ARG A 51 -6.92 20.14 -2.10
C ARG A 51 -5.47 20.66 -2.13
N PRO A 52 -5.24 21.88 -1.62
CA PRO A 52 -3.89 22.37 -1.32
C PRO A 52 -3.08 21.35 -0.52
N GLN A 53 -1.79 21.21 -0.86
CA GLN A 53 -0.91 20.19 -0.30
C GLN A 53 -0.87 20.18 1.24
N HIS A 54 -0.88 21.36 1.88
CA HIS A 54 -0.89 21.46 3.33
C HIS A 54 -2.16 20.86 3.95
N LEU A 55 -3.34 21.03 3.32
CA LEU A 55 -4.60 20.43 3.78
C LEU A 55 -4.63 18.92 3.54
N VAL A 56 -4.01 18.45 2.46
CA VAL A 56 -3.84 17.00 2.23
C VAL A 56 -3.01 16.40 3.35
N HIS A 57 -1.86 17.00 3.66
CA HIS A 57 -0.96 16.52 4.71
C HIS A 57 -1.62 16.56 6.09
N GLU A 58 -2.31 17.65 6.41
CA GLU A 58 -3.10 17.77 7.65
C GLU A 58 -4.17 16.67 7.75
N THR A 59 -4.86 16.37 6.65
CA THR A 59 -5.88 15.32 6.62
C THR A 59 -5.26 13.93 6.83
N ILE A 60 -4.14 13.65 6.17
CA ILE A 60 -3.39 12.39 6.34
C ILE A 60 -2.98 12.23 7.81
N HIS A 61 -2.40 13.27 8.40
CA HIS A 61 -1.96 13.24 9.79
C HIS A 61 -3.12 12.97 10.75
N LYS A 62 -4.29 13.58 10.52
CA LYS A 62 -5.49 13.30 11.33
C LYS A 62 -5.97 11.86 11.19
N ILE A 63 -5.91 11.29 9.99
CA ILE A 63 -6.25 9.87 9.75
C ILE A 63 -5.28 8.97 10.51
N GLU A 64 -3.97 9.21 10.41
CA GLU A 64 -2.93 8.46 11.13
C GLU A 64 -3.17 8.49 12.64
N GLN A 65 -3.39 9.67 13.23
CA GLN A 65 -3.67 9.83 14.66
C GLN A 65 -4.88 9.03 15.14
N VAL A 66 -5.93 8.96 14.31
CA VAL A 66 -7.13 8.17 14.64
C VAL A 66 -6.80 6.68 14.55
N LEU A 67 -6.15 6.23 13.48
CA LEU A 67 -5.80 4.82 13.30
C LEU A 67 -4.84 4.32 14.39
N GLU A 68 -3.86 5.12 14.80
CA GLU A 68 -2.94 4.81 15.90
C GLU A 68 -3.68 4.60 17.22
N ARG A 69 -4.69 5.43 17.52
CA ARG A 69 -5.55 5.27 18.70
C ARG A 69 -6.29 3.92 18.70
N TYR A 70 -6.61 3.40 17.51
CA TYR A 70 -7.28 2.11 17.31
C TYR A 70 -6.31 1.00 16.90
N SER A 71 -5.01 1.15 17.13
CA SER A 71 -3.96 0.18 16.73
C SER A 71 -4.17 -1.26 17.24
N HIS A 72 -4.90 -1.44 18.34
CA HIS A 72 -5.24 -2.77 18.87
C HIS A 72 -6.23 -3.52 17.96
N ILE A 73 -7.12 -2.81 17.26
CA ILE A 73 -8.07 -3.40 16.30
C ILE A 73 -7.61 -3.25 14.85
N VAL A 74 -6.89 -2.20 14.49
CA VAL A 74 -6.43 -1.97 13.11
C VAL A 74 -5.28 -2.93 12.79
N VAL A 75 -5.46 -3.74 11.75
CA VAL A 75 -4.43 -4.67 11.24
C VAL A 75 -3.65 -4.04 10.10
N PHE A 76 -4.35 -3.31 9.23
CA PHE A 76 -3.78 -2.69 8.04
C PHE A 76 -4.58 -1.44 7.67
N ALA A 77 -3.89 -0.43 7.16
CA ALA A 77 -4.51 0.73 6.54
C ALA A 77 -3.67 1.21 5.34
N ASP A 78 -4.33 1.48 4.21
CA ASP A 78 -3.72 2.05 3.01
C ASP A 78 -4.54 3.24 2.52
N LEU A 79 -3.88 4.37 2.29
CA LEU A 79 -4.49 5.55 1.69
C LEU A 79 -3.98 5.74 0.26
N ASN A 80 -4.81 5.37 -0.71
CA ASN A 80 -4.53 5.62 -2.11
C ASN A 80 -5.00 7.02 -2.52
N LEU A 81 -4.10 8.00 -2.46
CA LEU A 81 -4.39 9.39 -2.85
C LEU A 81 -4.75 9.54 -4.33
N LYS A 82 -4.25 8.67 -5.23
CA LYS A 82 -4.64 8.73 -6.64
C LYS A 82 -6.13 8.46 -6.83
N LEU A 83 -6.70 7.55 -6.04
CA LEU A 83 -8.12 7.18 -6.05
C LEU A 83 -8.95 7.93 -5.00
N ASN A 84 -8.32 8.61 -4.04
CA ASN A 84 -8.94 9.13 -2.83
C ASN A 84 -9.67 8.06 -2.01
N VAL A 85 -9.06 6.88 -1.87
CA VAL A 85 -9.65 5.75 -1.12
C VAL A 85 -8.76 5.41 0.07
N LEU A 86 -9.37 5.35 1.25
CA LEU A 86 -8.79 4.75 2.44
C LEU A 86 -9.36 3.32 2.57
N TRP A 87 -8.49 2.32 2.65
CA TRP A 87 -8.87 0.94 2.94
C TRP A 87 -8.28 0.54 4.28
N VAL A 88 -9.11 -0.02 5.16
CA VAL A 88 -8.71 -0.41 6.50
C VAL A 88 -9.20 -1.83 6.77
N ILE A 89 -8.31 -2.66 7.33
CA ILE A 89 -8.62 -3.99 7.84
C ILE A 89 -8.58 -3.94 9.37
N VAL A 90 -9.62 -4.48 10.00
CA VAL A 90 -9.80 -4.49 11.45
C VAL A 90 -10.07 -5.90 11.98
N ARG A 91 -9.68 -6.13 13.23
CA ARG A 91 -10.14 -7.25 14.04
C ARG A 91 -11.55 -6.93 14.58
N PRO A 92 -12.52 -7.86 14.47
CA PRO A 92 -13.85 -7.69 15.02
C PRO A 92 -13.93 -7.93 16.52
#